data_AF-A0A0H4I2Q9-F1
#
_entry.id   AF-A0A0H4I2Q9-F1
#
_cell.length_a   1.000
_cell.length_b   1.000
_cell.length_c   1.000
_cell.angle_alpha   90.00
_cell.angle_beta   90.00
_cell.angle_gamma   90.00
#
_symmetry.space_group_name_H-M   'P 1'
#
loop_
_entity.id
_entity.type
_entity.pdbx_description
1 polymer ?
#
loop_
_entity_poly.entity_id
_entity_poly.type
_entity_poly.pdbx_seq_one_letter_code
_entity_poly.pdbx_strand_id
1 'polypeptide(L)'
;MVINDTANTENVLYRSSGGRRHQFIILMIASLALIVGFMLPVLSIEQQFWIVLLPIGVFGLSHGGADPMILKQLTATSPTGLFVVLCAYLMASLAFVALIWVLPVLALLVFLGLSIWHFGYTDEAFLSSAKNPPLRWLFGSTPILGPMLGHPQQTSELFAWLIKNESQVVLDIVVWLGPCLAVVWLFGFGCLLFGRLNRPGPRVLVELCLVGAALIALPPLLGFAFYFCAIHSVRHFLSIAEHRLLSNQKSLFQAFPVRKILPATLGAIAMACVAWGVIVLIGPATSLMADAVRVMFWALAALTLPHAIIVRLWWNQRLVE
;
A
#
# COMPACT_ATOMS: atom_id res chain seq x y z
N MET A 1 -34.44 -14.67 -24.37
CA MET A 1 -33.03 -15.11 -24.24
C MET A 1 -32.43 -14.33 -23.08
N VAL A 2 -32.60 -14.86 -21.87
CA VAL A 2 -32.03 -14.28 -20.65
C VAL A 2 -30.55 -14.64 -20.69
N ILE A 3 -29.69 -13.63 -20.85
CA ILE A 3 -28.24 -13.83 -20.73
C ILE A 3 -27.98 -13.99 -19.23
N ASN A 4 -27.87 -15.24 -18.79
CA ASN A 4 -27.23 -15.58 -17.51
C ASN A 4 -25.74 -15.24 -17.65
N ASP A 5 -25.38 -13.98 -17.35
CA ASP A 5 -24.00 -13.58 -17.11
C ASP A 5 -23.65 -13.96 -15.66
N THR A 6 -23.52 -15.26 -15.39
CA THR A 6 -22.74 -15.74 -14.24
C THR A 6 -21.25 -15.65 -14.59
N ALA A 7 -20.80 -14.45 -14.96
CA ALA A 7 -19.39 -14.16 -15.10
C ALA A 7 -18.85 -13.89 -13.71
N ASN A 8 -18.19 -14.91 -13.13
CA ASN A 8 -17.36 -14.83 -11.93
C ASN A 8 -16.83 -13.40 -11.71
N THR A 9 -17.27 -12.76 -10.63
CA THR A 9 -16.94 -11.37 -10.26
C THR A 9 -15.44 -11.09 -10.16
N GLU A 10 -14.59 -12.14 -10.07
CA GLU A 10 -13.12 -12.05 -10.17
C GLU A 10 -12.60 -11.58 -11.56
N ASN A 11 -13.42 -11.62 -12.62
CA ASN A 11 -12.95 -11.43 -14.01
C ASN A 11 -13.04 -10.00 -14.56
N VAL A 12 -13.67 -9.05 -13.85
CA VAL A 12 -13.98 -7.75 -14.45
C VAL A 12 -12.72 -6.89 -14.60
N LEU A 13 -11.90 -6.73 -13.55
CA LEU A 13 -10.81 -5.76 -13.51
C LEU A 13 -9.62 -6.13 -14.44
N TYR A 14 -9.15 -7.38 -14.40
CA TYR A 14 -8.04 -7.84 -15.26
C TYR A 14 -8.35 -7.71 -16.76
N ARG A 15 -9.60 -7.98 -17.16
CA ARG A 15 -10.03 -7.95 -18.56
C ARG A 15 -10.69 -6.62 -18.97
N SER A 16 -10.98 -5.73 -18.03
CA SER A 16 -11.65 -4.45 -18.34
C SER A 16 -10.76 -3.59 -19.23
N SER A 17 -11.40 -2.77 -20.07
CA SER A 17 -10.69 -1.75 -20.84
C SER A 17 -9.99 -0.73 -19.93
N GLY A 18 -10.57 -0.46 -18.75
CA GLY A 18 -9.98 0.37 -17.70
C GLY A 18 -8.70 -0.23 -17.11
N GLY A 19 -8.74 -1.48 -16.66
CA GLY A 19 -7.60 -2.20 -16.09
C GLY A 19 -6.44 -2.33 -17.08
N ARG A 20 -6.73 -2.68 -18.35
CA ARG A 20 -5.69 -2.74 -19.39
C ARG A 20 -5.06 -1.38 -19.70
N ARG A 21 -5.85 -0.31 -19.80
CA ARG A 21 -5.33 1.06 -19.99
C ARG A 21 -4.47 1.48 -18.80
N HIS A 22 -4.93 1.17 -17.59
CA HIS A 22 -4.20 1.46 -16.37
C HIS A 22 -2.84 0.72 -16.32
N GLN A 23 -2.80 -0.56 -16.70
CA GLN A 23 -1.53 -1.30 -16.80
C GLN A 23 -0.55 -0.66 -17.78
N PHE A 24 -1.00 -0.18 -18.95
CA PHE A 24 -0.12 0.56 -19.86
C PHE A 24 0.41 1.87 -19.25
N ILE A 25 -0.44 2.60 -18.52
CA ILE A 25 -0.03 3.80 -17.78
C ILE A 25 1.01 3.45 -16.72
N ILE A 26 0.83 2.36 -15.96
CA ILE A 26 1.82 1.88 -14.99
C ILE A 26 3.15 1.60 -15.67
N LEU A 27 3.17 0.92 -16.82
CA LEU A 27 4.43 0.64 -17.53
C LEU A 27 5.17 1.93 -17.92
N MET A 28 4.44 2.95 -18.38
CA MET A 28 5.02 4.26 -18.72
C MET A 28 5.55 4.99 -17.48
N ILE A 29 4.77 5.05 -16.39
CA ILE A 29 5.18 5.72 -15.15
C ILE A 29 6.33 4.95 -14.49
N ALA A 30 6.33 3.62 -14.50
CA ALA A 30 7.43 2.80 -13.97
C ALA A 30 8.72 2.99 -14.77
N SER A 31 8.63 3.09 -16.10
CA SER A 31 9.79 3.40 -16.95
C SER A 31 10.34 4.79 -16.65
N LEU A 32 9.47 5.79 -16.51
CA LEU A 32 9.87 7.13 -16.11
C LEU A 32 10.49 7.15 -14.71
N ALA A 33 9.88 6.47 -13.74
CA ALA A 33 10.35 6.34 -12.37
C ALA A 33 11.74 5.68 -12.30
N LEU A 34 11.98 4.66 -13.13
CA LEU A 34 13.28 4.02 -13.27
C LEU A 34 14.34 4.99 -13.83
N ILE A 35 14.02 5.72 -14.91
CA ILE A 35 14.92 6.73 -15.48
C ILE A 35 15.23 7.81 -14.44
N VAL A 36 14.20 8.34 -13.77
CA VAL A 36 14.34 9.34 -12.71
C VAL A 36 15.20 8.79 -11.57
N GLY A 37 14.99 7.54 -11.14
CA GLY A 37 15.79 6.90 -10.09
C GLY A 37 17.30 6.89 -10.39
N PHE A 38 17.68 6.69 -11.66
CA PHE A 38 19.10 6.77 -12.07
C PHE A 38 19.63 8.19 -12.28
N MET A 39 18.76 9.15 -12.59
CA MET A 39 19.15 10.55 -12.86
C MET A 39 19.15 11.43 -11.59
N LEU A 40 18.45 11.01 -10.54
CA LEU A 40 18.37 11.76 -9.30
C LEU A 40 19.73 11.77 -8.60
N PRO A 41 20.13 12.91 -8.01
CA PRO A 41 21.24 12.91 -7.06
C PRO A 41 20.86 12.10 -5.82
N VAL A 42 21.86 11.69 -5.03
CA VAL A 42 21.61 11.03 -3.74
C VAL A 42 20.85 12.01 -2.83
N LEU A 43 19.57 11.73 -2.59
CA LEU A 43 18.71 12.55 -1.74
C LEU A 43 18.78 12.08 -0.28
N SER A 44 18.95 13.00 0.66
CA SER A 44 18.80 12.70 2.08
C SER A 44 17.37 12.29 2.43
N ILE A 45 17.16 11.54 3.51
CA ILE A 45 15.79 11.14 3.95
C ILE A 45 14.91 12.37 4.17
N GLU A 46 15.48 13.46 4.67
CA GLU A 46 14.78 14.74 4.84
C GLU A 46 14.28 15.32 3.51
N GLN A 47 15.13 15.38 2.48
CA GLN A 47 14.72 15.86 1.16
C GLN A 47 13.62 14.97 0.57
N GLN A 48 13.76 13.66 0.72
CA GLN A 48 12.75 12.72 0.26
C GLN A 48 11.42 12.93 1.00
N PHE A 49 11.44 13.11 2.33
CA PHE A 49 10.27 13.32 3.17
C PHE A 49 9.44 14.52 2.67
N TRP A 50 10.09 15.66 2.43
CA TRP A 50 9.39 16.86 1.95
C TRP A 50 8.80 16.68 0.54
N ILE A 51 9.48 15.92 -0.33
CA ILE A 51 8.96 15.59 -1.67
C ILE A 51 7.71 14.72 -1.58
N VAL A 52 7.69 13.71 -0.70
CA VAL A 52 6.61 12.72 -0.63
C VAL A 52 5.44 13.12 0.26
N LEU A 53 5.62 14.12 1.13
CA LEU A 53 4.60 14.53 2.09
C LEU A 53 3.27 14.87 1.43
N LEU A 54 3.29 15.66 0.35
CA LEU A 54 2.08 16.03 -0.38
C LEU A 54 1.47 14.84 -1.15
N PRO A 55 2.22 14.06 -1.94
CA PRO A 55 1.69 12.85 -2.57
C PRO A 55 1.05 11.87 -1.58
N ILE A 56 1.72 11.57 -0.46
CA ILE A 56 1.21 10.65 0.57
C ILE A 56 -0.02 11.26 1.25
N GLY A 57 0.01 12.54 1.59
CA GLY A 57 -1.13 13.23 2.21
C GLY A 57 -2.37 13.27 1.30
N VAL A 58 -2.19 13.50 0.00
CA VAL A 58 -3.29 13.66 -0.95
C VAL A 58 -3.79 12.32 -1.48
N PHE A 59 -2.91 11.43 -1.92
CA PHE A 59 -3.28 10.16 -2.57
C PHE A 59 -3.18 8.96 -1.66
N GLY A 60 -2.21 8.97 -0.73
CA GLY A 60 -2.04 7.91 0.24
C GLY A 60 -3.12 7.92 1.31
N LEU A 61 -3.37 9.05 1.97
CA LEU A 61 -4.38 9.14 3.02
C LEU A 61 -5.81 9.17 2.47
N SER A 62 -6.01 9.60 1.23
CA SER A 62 -7.34 9.51 0.57
C SER A 62 -7.74 8.08 0.22
N HIS A 63 -6.76 7.18 0.09
CA HIS A 63 -7.00 5.75 -0.12
C HIS A 63 -7.86 5.15 0.99
N GLY A 64 -7.39 5.25 2.24
CA GLY A 64 -8.16 4.86 3.42
C GLY A 64 -9.31 5.82 3.74
N GLY A 65 -9.31 7.03 3.18
CA GLY A 65 -10.44 7.95 3.32
C GLY A 65 -11.74 7.46 2.66
N ALA A 66 -11.67 6.44 1.79
CA ALA A 66 -12.85 5.76 1.23
C ALA A 66 -13.53 4.78 2.21
N ASP A 67 -12.85 4.41 3.30
CA ASP A 67 -13.28 3.38 4.27
C ASP A 67 -14.69 3.59 4.82
N PRO A 68 -15.11 4.80 5.23
CA PRO A 68 -16.46 5.01 5.76
C PRO A 68 -17.56 4.61 4.76
N MET A 69 -17.30 4.73 3.46
CA MET A 69 -18.26 4.35 2.42
C MET A 69 -18.30 2.84 2.22
N ILE A 70 -17.14 2.17 2.28
CA ILE A 70 -17.05 0.71 2.26
C ILE A 70 -17.78 0.13 3.47
N LEU A 71 -17.56 0.69 4.66
CA LEU A 71 -18.25 0.30 5.88
C LEU A 71 -19.77 0.47 5.79
N LYS A 72 -20.24 1.59 5.23
CA LYS A 72 -21.67 1.83 5.01
C LYS A 72 -22.30 0.79 4.07
N GLN A 73 -21.55 0.34 3.06
CA GLN A 73 -21.99 -0.75 2.17
C GLN A 73 -22.04 -2.09 2.94
N LEU A 74 -20.97 -2.44 3.66
CA LEU A 74 -20.86 -3.70 4.41
C LEU A 74 -21.97 -3.89 5.45
N THR A 75 -22.49 -2.81 6.02
CA THR A 75 -23.53 -2.85 7.06
C THR A 75 -24.95 -2.67 6.51
N ALA A 76 -25.13 -2.72 5.19
CA ALA A 76 -26.41 -2.48 4.53
C ALA A 76 -27.12 -1.21 5.03
N THR A 77 -26.35 -0.16 5.35
CA THR A 77 -26.81 1.12 5.91
C THR A 77 -27.43 1.08 7.31
N SER A 78 -27.35 -0.04 8.04
CA SER A 78 -27.79 -0.13 9.44
C SER A 78 -27.02 0.87 10.32
N PRO A 79 -27.69 1.84 10.99
CA PRO A 79 -27.00 2.80 11.85
C PRO A 79 -26.26 2.13 13.01
N THR A 80 -26.87 1.13 13.64
CA THR A 80 -26.27 0.35 14.72
C THR A 80 -25.12 -0.51 14.21
N GLY A 81 -25.29 -1.18 13.06
CA GLY A 81 -24.21 -1.96 12.44
C GLY A 81 -23.02 -1.09 12.06
N LEU A 82 -23.28 0.08 11.45
CA LEU A 82 -22.24 1.06 11.11
C LEU A 82 -21.50 1.55 12.35
N PHE A 83 -22.22 1.88 13.42
CA PHE A 83 -21.61 2.29 14.70
C PHE A 83 -20.70 1.20 15.26
N VAL A 84 -21.17 -0.05 15.33
CA VAL A 84 -20.39 -1.19 15.84
C VAL A 84 -19.12 -1.40 15.03
N VAL A 85 -19.21 -1.37 13.69
CA VAL A 85 -18.04 -1.59 12.83
C VAL A 85 -17.08 -0.40 12.87
N LEU A 86 -17.56 0.83 13.00
CA LEU A 86 -16.70 1.99 13.25
C LEU A 86 -15.97 1.89 14.60
N CYS A 87 -16.65 1.46 15.65
CA CYS A 87 -16.00 1.19 16.94
C CYS A 87 -14.93 0.11 16.79
N ALA A 88 -15.21 -0.99 16.08
CA ALA A 88 -14.23 -2.04 15.81
C ALA A 88 -13.03 -1.53 15.01
N TYR A 89 -13.26 -0.66 14.01
CA TYR A 89 -12.21 0.00 13.23
C TYR A 89 -11.27 0.80 14.14
N LEU A 90 -11.84 1.69 14.97
CA LEU A 90 -11.08 2.52 15.90
C LEU A 90 -10.33 1.69 16.95
N MET A 91 -10.96 0.65 17.49
CA MET A 91 -10.32 -0.27 18.43
C MET A 91 -9.15 -1.01 17.79
N ALA A 92 -9.27 -1.46 16.53
CA ALA A 92 -8.17 -2.09 15.81
C ALA A 92 -7.00 -1.12 15.58
N SER A 93 -7.28 0.13 15.21
CA SER A 93 -6.23 1.17 15.15
C SER A 93 -5.56 1.40 16.50
N LEU A 94 -6.33 1.53 17.59
CA LEU A 94 -5.80 1.76 18.92
C LEU A 94 -4.99 0.55 19.43
N ALA A 95 -5.44 -0.67 19.14
CA ALA A 95 -4.69 -1.89 19.44
C ALA A 95 -3.35 -1.92 18.70
N PHE A 96 -3.30 -1.47 17.44
CA PHE A 96 -2.04 -1.35 16.70
C PHE A 96 -1.12 -0.28 17.29
N VAL A 97 -1.68 0.87 17.71
CA VAL A 97 -0.91 1.91 18.44
C VAL A 97 -0.33 1.36 19.74
N ALA A 98 -1.11 0.58 20.51
CA ALA A 98 -0.62 -0.09 21.70
C ALA A 98 0.50 -1.09 21.37
N LEU A 99 0.38 -1.85 20.27
CA LEU A 99 1.43 -2.76 19.79
C LEU A 99 2.72 -2.01 19.45
N ILE A 100 2.63 -0.86 18.77
CA ILE A 100 3.78 0.01 18.48
C ILE A 100 4.48 0.42 19.76
N TRP A 101 3.71 0.80 20.79
CA TRP A 101 4.27 1.29 22.05
C TRP A 101 4.95 0.19 22.86
N VAL A 102 4.35 -1.01 22.92
CA VAL A 102 4.83 -2.10 23.78
C VAL A 102 5.90 -2.95 23.08
N LEU A 103 5.73 -3.23 21.78
CA LEU A 103 6.61 -4.13 21.00
C LEU A 103 6.87 -3.53 19.60
N PRO A 104 7.66 -2.45 19.47
CA PRO A 104 7.83 -1.73 18.20
C PRO A 104 8.45 -2.59 17.08
N VAL A 105 9.33 -3.54 17.42
CA VAL A 105 9.90 -4.49 16.45
C VAL A 105 8.81 -5.40 15.90
N LEU A 106 7.97 -5.96 16.77
CA LEU A 106 6.85 -6.79 16.33
C LEU A 106 5.84 -5.97 15.51
N ALA A 107 5.57 -4.73 15.92
CA ALA A 107 4.72 -3.81 15.17
C ALA A 107 5.25 -3.55 13.76
N LEU A 108 6.57 -3.35 13.60
CA LEU A 108 7.19 -3.20 12.28
C LEU A 108 7.01 -4.47 11.43
N LEU A 109 7.30 -5.65 11.98
CA LEU A 109 7.15 -6.91 11.26
C LEU A 109 5.70 -7.18 10.84
N VAL A 110 4.74 -6.91 11.73
CA VAL A 110 3.30 -7.03 11.42
C VAL A 110 2.91 -6.01 10.36
N PHE A 111 3.36 -4.76 10.45
CA PHE A 111 3.08 -3.73 9.45
C PHE A 111 3.60 -4.11 8.06
N LEU A 112 4.85 -4.58 7.98
CA LEU A 112 5.45 -5.05 6.72
C LEU A 112 4.69 -6.26 6.17
N GLY A 113 4.42 -7.28 7.00
CA GLY A 113 3.66 -8.47 6.58
C GLY A 113 2.24 -8.15 6.12
N LEU A 114 1.55 -7.26 6.83
CA LEU A 114 0.23 -6.78 6.46
C LEU A 114 0.26 -6.00 5.14
N SER A 115 1.27 -5.16 4.93
CA SER A 115 1.45 -4.42 3.67
C SER A 115 1.68 -5.35 2.50
N ILE A 116 2.54 -6.38 2.65
CA ILE A 116 2.75 -7.41 1.61
C ILE A 116 1.44 -8.09 1.25
N TRP A 117 0.70 -8.53 2.28
CA TRP A 117 -0.56 -9.22 2.08
C TRP A 117 -1.61 -8.33 1.41
N HIS A 118 -1.79 -7.11 1.92
CA HIS A 118 -2.82 -6.19 1.45
C HIS A 118 -2.55 -5.75 0.00
N PHE A 119 -1.34 -5.24 -0.28
CA PHE A 119 -0.95 -4.85 -1.63
C PHE A 119 -1.06 -6.02 -2.60
N GLY A 120 -0.51 -7.18 -2.25
CA GLY A 120 -0.55 -8.36 -3.11
C GLY A 120 -1.96 -8.85 -3.39
N TYR A 121 -2.84 -8.82 -2.39
CA TYR A 121 -4.21 -9.32 -2.52
C TYR A 121 -5.07 -8.45 -3.43
N THR A 122 -5.07 -7.13 -3.22
CA THR A 122 -5.93 -6.22 -4.00
C THR A 122 -5.39 -6.01 -5.41
N ASP A 123 -4.07 -5.96 -5.58
CA ASP A 123 -3.47 -5.68 -6.87
C ASP A 123 -3.58 -6.86 -7.82
N GLU A 124 -3.64 -8.10 -7.31
CA GLU A 124 -3.83 -9.29 -8.14
C GLU A 124 -5.07 -9.20 -9.05
N ALA A 125 -6.14 -8.55 -8.60
CA ALA A 125 -7.34 -8.36 -9.41
C ALA A 125 -7.09 -7.64 -10.75
N PHE A 126 -5.99 -6.88 -10.84
CA PHE A 126 -5.53 -6.21 -12.06
C PHE A 126 -4.47 -7.00 -12.82
N LEU A 127 -3.92 -8.06 -12.24
CA LEU A 127 -2.73 -8.78 -12.72
C LEU A 127 -3.03 -10.22 -13.13
N SER A 128 -4.10 -10.82 -12.60
CA SER A 128 -4.50 -12.19 -12.94
C SER A 128 -6.01 -12.35 -12.99
N SER A 129 -6.51 -13.20 -13.89
CA SER A 129 -7.92 -13.61 -13.94
C SER A 129 -8.29 -14.71 -12.95
N ALA A 130 -7.32 -15.26 -12.23
CA ALA A 130 -7.53 -16.32 -11.25
C ALA A 130 -6.58 -16.12 -10.08
N LYS A 131 -6.91 -16.75 -8.95
CA LYS A 131 -6.04 -16.72 -7.77
C LYS A 131 -4.65 -17.25 -8.12
N ASN A 132 -3.65 -16.43 -7.82
CA ASN A 132 -2.24 -16.63 -8.09
C ASN A 132 -1.41 -16.18 -6.87
N PRO A 133 -1.42 -16.97 -5.77
CA PRO A 133 -0.69 -16.63 -4.55
C PRO A 133 0.80 -16.27 -4.75
N PRO A 134 1.56 -16.95 -5.63
CA PRO A 134 2.94 -16.56 -5.95
C PRO A 134 3.02 -15.13 -6.49
N LEU A 135 2.14 -14.77 -7.43
CA LEU A 135 2.10 -13.41 -7.98
C LEU A 135 1.72 -12.36 -6.93
N ARG A 136 0.76 -12.67 -6.05
CA ARG A 136 0.39 -11.80 -4.92
C ARG A 136 1.59 -11.49 -4.06
N TRP A 137 2.32 -12.53 -3.66
CA TRP A 137 3.49 -12.38 -2.81
C TRP A 137 4.61 -11.60 -3.51
N LEU A 138 4.89 -11.88 -4.78
CA LEU A 138 5.92 -11.16 -5.54
C LEU A 138 5.59 -9.67 -5.67
N PHE A 139 4.37 -9.32 -6.11
CA PHE A 139 3.98 -7.90 -6.23
C PHE A 139 3.94 -7.22 -4.86
N GLY A 140 3.31 -7.84 -3.86
CA GLY A 140 3.16 -7.26 -2.53
C GLY A 140 4.48 -7.07 -1.78
N SER A 141 5.50 -7.91 -2.04
CA SER A 141 6.81 -7.80 -1.39
C SER A 141 7.76 -6.81 -2.06
N THR A 142 7.59 -6.52 -3.36
CA THR A 142 8.44 -5.60 -4.12
C THR A 142 8.64 -4.23 -3.45
N PRO A 143 7.62 -3.54 -2.89
CA PRO A 143 7.76 -2.22 -2.27
C PRO A 143 8.64 -2.20 -1.01
N ILE A 144 8.85 -3.36 -0.40
CA ILE A 144 9.68 -3.51 0.79
C ILE A 144 11.07 -4.01 0.38
N LEU A 145 11.11 -5.04 -0.48
CA LEU A 145 12.36 -5.65 -0.91
C LEU A 145 13.20 -4.72 -1.81
N GLY A 146 12.54 -3.93 -2.68
CA GLY A 146 13.20 -2.98 -3.57
C GLY A 146 14.15 -2.01 -2.83
N PRO A 147 13.65 -1.18 -1.89
CA PRO A 147 14.51 -0.27 -1.14
C PRO A 147 15.49 -0.98 -0.19
N MET A 148 15.15 -2.16 0.34
CA MET A 148 16.11 -2.97 1.12
C MET A 148 17.35 -3.35 0.29
N LEU A 149 17.17 -3.62 -1.02
CA LEU A 149 18.27 -3.99 -1.91
C LEU A 149 18.98 -2.78 -2.51
N GLY A 150 18.23 -1.76 -2.94
CA GLY A 150 18.78 -0.59 -3.61
C GLY A 150 19.40 0.44 -2.68
N HIS A 151 18.83 0.58 -1.48
CA HIS A 151 19.16 1.65 -0.52
C HIS A 151 19.22 1.11 0.92
N PRO A 152 20.05 0.09 1.23
CA PRO A 152 20.05 -0.58 2.53
C PRO A 152 20.35 0.37 3.70
N GLN A 153 21.23 1.37 3.51
CA GLN A 153 21.57 2.35 4.55
C GLN A 153 20.34 3.18 4.93
N GLN A 154 19.71 3.85 3.96
CA GLN A 154 18.53 4.67 4.23
C GLN A 154 17.34 3.84 4.71
N THR A 155 17.15 2.63 4.19
CA THR A 155 16.10 1.71 4.64
C THR A 155 16.32 1.29 6.09
N SER A 156 17.56 0.97 6.48
CA SER A 156 17.90 0.64 7.87
C SER A 156 17.70 1.81 8.82
N GLU A 157 18.02 3.04 8.40
CA GLU A 157 17.83 4.25 9.18
C GLU A 157 16.34 4.54 9.42
N LEU A 158 15.50 4.42 8.37
CA LEU A 158 14.04 4.52 8.50
C LEU A 158 13.50 3.48 9.49
N PHE A 159 13.88 2.21 9.34
CA PHE A 159 13.43 1.14 10.24
C PHE A 159 13.91 1.37 11.68
N ALA A 160 15.16 1.80 11.87
CA ALA A 160 15.73 2.11 13.18
C ALA A 160 15.00 3.27 13.87
N TRP A 161 14.63 4.32 13.12
CA TRP A 161 13.79 5.41 13.64
C TRP A 161 12.42 4.92 14.10
N LEU A 162 11.81 3.99 13.36
CA LEU A 162 10.50 3.41 13.72
C LEU A 162 10.56 2.61 15.03
N ILE A 163 11.61 1.80 15.20
CA ILE A 163 11.75 0.91 16.36
C ILE A 163 12.57 1.50 17.52
N LYS A 164 13.04 2.74 17.39
CA LYS A 164 13.91 3.43 18.37
C LYS A 164 15.17 2.64 18.69
N ASN A 165 15.87 2.16 17.65
CA ASN A 165 17.10 1.39 17.79
C ASN A 165 18.23 2.04 16.98
N GLU A 166 19.45 1.51 17.11
CA GLU A 166 20.61 1.97 16.36
C GLU A 166 20.56 1.53 14.90
N SER A 167 20.80 2.47 13.98
CA SER A 167 20.76 2.20 12.53
C SER A 167 21.74 1.11 12.10
N GLN A 168 22.92 1.02 12.74
CA GLN A 168 23.92 0.00 12.39
C GLN A 168 23.43 -1.41 12.69
N VAL A 169 22.78 -1.64 13.83
CA VAL A 169 22.21 -2.96 14.19
C VAL A 169 21.15 -3.37 13.15
N VAL A 170 20.31 -2.43 12.72
CA VAL A 170 19.30 -2.71 11.70
C VAL A 170 19.93 -2.91 10.33
N LEU A 171 20.99 -2.17 9.99
CA LEU A 171 21.72 -2.30 8.74
C LEU A 171 22.33 -3.70 8.58
N ASP A 172 22.97 -4.22 9.62
CA ASP A 172 23.57 -5.56 9.61
C ASP A 172 22.51 -6.64 9.30
N ILE A 173 21.29 -6.47 9.84
CA ILE A 173 20.16 -7.34 9.54
C ILE A 173 19.69 -7.15 8.09
N VAL A 174 19.50 -5.91 7.63
CA VAL A 174 18.96 -5.61 6.28
C VAL A 174 19.91 -6.10 5.18
N VAL A 175 21.23 -5.91 5.35
CA VAL A 175 22.24 -6.32 4.36
C VAL A 175 22.33 -7.83 4.24
N TRP A 176 22.05 -8.59 5.30
CA TRP A 176 22.00 -10.04 5.24
C TRP A 176 20.63 -10.55 4.76
N LEU A 177 19.55 -10.05 5.36
CA LEU A 177 18.19 -10.51 5.09
C LEU A 177 17.70 -10.12 3.69
N GLY A 178 18.04 -8.93 3.20
CA GLY A 178 17.64 -8.43 1.89
C GLY A 178 18.00 -9.40 0.76
N PRO A 179 19.29 -9.74 0.56
CA PRO A 179 19.71 -10.74 -0.42
C PRO A 179 19.06 -12.12 -0.23
N CYS A 180 18.90 -12.60 1.00
CA CYS A 180 18.20 -13.86 1.26
C CYS A 180 16.75 -13.82 0.76
N LEU A 181 16.01 -12.75 1.07
CA LEU A 181 14.65 -12.54 0.59
C LEU A 181 14.61 -12.37 -0.94
N ALA A 182 15.64 -11.75 -1.54
CA ALA A 182 15.78 -11.64 -2.98
C ALA A 182 15.94 -13.00 -3.67
N VAL A 183 16.70 -13.93 -3.08
CA VAL A 183 16.81 -15.30 -3.60
C VAL A 183 15.46 -16.01 -3.57
N VAL A 184 14.70 -15.89 -2.46
CA VAL A 184 13.34 -16.44 -2.38
C VAL A 184 12.42 -15.78 -3.42
N TRP A 185 12.56 -14.47 -3.63
CA TRP A 185 11.80 -13.72 -4.62
C TRP A 185 12.11 -14.19 -6.04
N LEU A 186 13.39 -14.32 -6.40
CA LEU A 186 13.84 -14.81 -7.69
C LEU A 186 13.42 -16.26 -7.95
N PHE A 187 13.41 -17.11 -6.92
CA PHE A 187 12.89 -18.46 -7.02
C PHE A 187 11.39 -18.47 -7.37
N GLY A 188 10.58 -17.70 -6.63
CA GLY A 188 9.15 -17.55 -6.92
C GLY A 188 8.88 -16.98 -8.32
N PHE A 189 9.64 -15.96 -8.71
CA PHE A 189 9.59 -15.36 -10.05
C PHE A 189 9.97 -16.37 -11.15
N GLY A 190 11.04 -17.15 -10.94
CA GLY A 190 11.46 -18.21 -11.85
C GLY A 190 10.38 -19.28 -12.02
N CYS A 191 9.72 -19.70 -10.95
CA CYS A 191 8.61 -20.65 -11.02
C CYS A 191 7.43 -20.12 -11.85
N LEU A 192 7.10 -18.82 -11.76
CA LEU A 192 6.11 -18.19 -12.65
C LEU A 192 6.58 -18.12 -14.10
N LEU A 193 7.85 -17.73 -14.33
CA LEU A 193 8.40 -17.53 -15.67
C LEU A 193 8.46 -18.84 -16.45
N PHE A 194 8.93 -19.93 -15.83
CA PHE A 194 9.04 -21.24 -16.46
C PHE A 194 7.72 -22.04 -16.49
N GLY A 195 6.59 -21.42 -16.13
CA GLY A 195 5.27 -22.04 -16.24
C GLY A 195 5.04 -23.19 -15.27
N ARG A 196 5.82 -23.29 -14.18
CA ARG A 196 5.61 -24.28 -13.11
C ARG A 196 4.47 -23.90 -12.16
N LEU A 197 3.98 -22.68 -12.29
CA LEU A 197 2.86 -22.08 -11.57
C LEU A 197 1.95 -21.38 -12.58
N ASN A 198 0.78 -20.90 -12.15
CA ASN A 198 -0.18 -20.15 -12.97
C ASN A 198 0.50 -18.92 -13.62
N ARG A 199 1.09 -19.09 -14.81
CA ARG A 199 1.93 -18.07 -15.45
C ARG A 199 1.05 -16.88 -15.88
N PRO A 200 1.32 -15.66 -15.39
CA PRO A 200 0.59 -14.49 -15.84
C PRO A 200 1.03 -14.09 -17.26
N GLY A 201 0.21 -13.27 -17.93
CA GLY A 201 0.54 -12.76 -19.26
C GLY A 201 1.86 -11.99 -19.28
N PRO A 202 2.56 -11.91 -20.42
CA PRO A 202 3.89 -11.30 -20.52
C PRO A 202 3.91 -9.84 -20.05
N ARG A 203 2.84 -9.08 -20.27
CA ARG A 203 2.73 -7.69 -19.80
C ARG A 203 2.82 -7.55 -18.28
N VAL A 204 2.24 -8.50 -17.54
CA VAL A 204 2.27 -8.52 -16.07
C VAL A 204 3.68 -8.84 -15.57
N LEU A 205 4.39 -9.74 -16.25
CA LEU A 205 5.80 -10.02 -15.94
C LEU A 205 6.68 -8.80 -16.20
N VAL A 206 6.48 -8.10 -17.33
CA VAL A 206 7.19 -6.85 -17.63
C VAL A 206 6.88 -5.78 -16.60
N GLU A 207 5.62 -5.65 -16.18
CA GLU A 207 5.22 -4.72 -15.13
C GLU A 207 5.92 -5.03 -13.81
N LEU A 208 5.94 -6.30 -13.37
CA LEU A 208 6.62 -6.74 -12.16
C LEU A 208 8.12 -6.38 -12.21
N CYS A 209 8.78 -6.66 -13.32
CA CYS A 209 10.20 -6.34 -13.49
C CYS A 209 10.46 -4.83 -13.50
N LEU A 210 9.67 -4.04 -14.24
CA LEU A 210 9.86 -2.59 -14.32
C LEU A 210 9.55 -1.89 -13.00
N VAL A 211 8.48 -2.28 -12.31
CA VAL A 211 8.14 -1.75 -11.00
C VAL A 211 9.20 -2.15 -9.98
N GLY A 212 9.67 -3.40 -10.00
CA GLY A 212 10.78 -3.85 -9.15
C GLY A 212 12.07 -3.08 -9.39
N ALA A 213 12.46 -2.89 -10.66
CA ALA A 213 13.63 -2.10 -11.02
C ALA A 213 13.48 -0.65 -10.55
N ALA A 214 12.32 -0.03 -10.76
CA ALA A 214 12.06 1.34 -10.30
C ALA A 214 12.16 1.46 -8.77
N LEU A 215 11.67 0.47 -8.02
CA LEU A 215 11.72 0.45 -6.56
C LEU A 215 13.11 0.16 -5.98
N ILE A 216 13.98 -0.49 -6.75
CA ILE A 216 15.40 -0.62 -6.42
C ILE A 216 16.13 0.71 -6.72
N ALA A 217 15.80 1.37 -7.83
CA ALA A 217 16.48 2.60 -8.24
C ALA A 217 16.08 3.82 -7.38
N LEU A 218 14.79 3.98 -7.08
CA LEU A 218 14.29 5.13 -6.32
C LEU A 218 14.70 5.08 -4.84
N PRO A 219 15.06 6.22 -4.23
CA PRO A 219 15.26 6.31 -2.78
C PRO A 219 14.02 5.86 -1.99
N PRO A 220 14.15 5.30 -0.77
CA PRO A 220 13.10 4.53 -0.13
C PRO A 220 11.74 5.22 0.01
N LEU A 221 11.71 6.51 0.39
CA LEU A 221 10.44 7.21 0.54
C LEU A 221 9.80 7.51 -0.82
N LEU A 222 10.60 7.84 -1.83
CA LEU A 222 10.11 8.05 -3.20
C LEU A 222 9.60 6.73 -3.79
N GLY A 223 10.30 5.62 -3.55
CA GLY A 223 9.87 4.28 -3.95
C GLY A 223 8.55 3.90 -3.29
N PHE A 224 8.44 4.10 -1.97
CA PHE A 224 7.18 3.91 -1.24
C PHE A 224 6.05 4.77 -1.80
N ALA A 225 6.27 6.07 -2.02
CA ALA A 225 5.26 6.97 -2.58
C ALA A 225 4.87 6.58 -4.01
N PHE A 226 5.84 6.18 -4.85
CA PHE A 226 5.60 5.69 -6.20
C PHE A 226 4.67 4.48 -6.18
N TYR A 227 5.00 3.44 -5.40
CA TYR A 227 4.16 2.24 -5.35
C TYR A 227 2.81 2.53 -4.70
N PHE A 228 2.82 3.11 -3.50
CA PHE A 228 1.62 3.33 -2.70
C PHE A 228 0.66 4.28 -3.40
N CYS A 229 1.12 5.45 -3.84
CA CYS A 229 0.24 6.47 -4.41
C CYS A 229 -0.08 6.23 -5.90
N ALA A 230 0.92 5.92 -6.73
CA ALA A 230 0.73 5.90 -8.19
C ALA A 230 0.20 4.55 -8.71
N ILE A 231 0.50 3.46 -8.02
CA ILE A 231 0.07 2.11 -8.42
C ILE A 231 -1.10 1.67 -7.54
N HIS A 232 -0.84 1.44 -6.27
CA HIS A 232 -1.79 0.77 -5.38
C HIS A 232 -3.03 1.63 -5.10
N SER A 233 -2.86 2.92 -4.77
CA SER A 233 -4.01 3.80 -4.54
C SER A 233 -4.88 3.93 -5.78
N VAL A 234 -4.28 4.10 -6.96
CA VAL A 234 -5.03 4.20 -8.22
C VAL A 234 -5.81 2.92 -8.51
N ARG A 235 -5.22 1.74 -8.30
CA ARG A 235 -5.92 0.45 -8.39
C ARG A 235 -7.11 0.36 -7.45
N HIS A 236 -6.92 0.74 -6.20
CA HIS A 236 -8.01 0.73 -5.22
C HIS A 236 -9.15 1.66 -5.64
N PHE A 237 -8.87 2.88 -6.06
CA PHE A 237 -9.89 3.80 -6.55
C PHE A 237 -10.58 3.32 -7.83
N LEU A 238 -9.85 2.70 -8.76
CA LEU A 238 -10.40 2.06 -9.94
C LEU A 238 -11.37 0.94 -9.55
N SER A 239 -10.99 0.08 -8.62
CA SER A 239 -11.85 -0.98 -8.11
C SER A 239 -13.13 -0.41 -7.49
N ILE A 240 -12.99 0.60 -6.62
CA ILE A 240 -14.14 1.28 -6.01
C ILE A 240 -15.06 1.89 -7.09
N ALA A 241 -14.50 2.50 -8.13
CA ALA A 241 -15.25 3.12 -9.23
C ALA A 241 -15.97 2.09 -10.11
N GLU A 242 -15.31 1.01 -10.52
CA GLU A 242 -15.94 -0.08 -11.29
C GLU A 242 -17.09 -0.71 -10.51
N HIS A 243 -16.97 -0.73 -9.19
CA HIS A 243 -17.98 -1.23 -8.26
C HIS A 243 -19.03 -0.21 -7.84
N ARG A 244 -19.05 0.98 -8.45
CA ARG A 244 -20.04 2.07 -8.26
C ARG A 244 -20.28 2.51 -6.82
N LEU A 245 -19.32 2.26 -5.95
CA LEU A 245 -19.38 2.63 -4.52
C LEU A 245 -19.43 4.15 -4.31
N LEU A 246 -18.76 4.88 -5.20
CA LEU A 246 -18.53 6.33 -5.05
C LEU A 246 -19.43 7.17 -5.96
N SER A 247 -19.76 6.66 -7.15
CA SER A 247 -20.56 7.33 -8.18
C SER A 247 -21.16 6.32 -9.17
N ASN A 248 -22.35 6.62 -9.72
CA ASN A 248 -22.93 5.89 -10.87
C ASN A 248 -22.30 6.30 -12.22
N GLN A 249 -21.33 7.22 -12.20
CA GLN A 249 -20.69 7.76 -13.40
C GLN A 249 -19.54 6.88 -13.89
N LYS A 250 -19.35 6.82 -15.21
CA LYS A 250 -18.34 5.97 -15.87
C LYS A 250 -16.91 6.55 -15.86
N SER A 251 -16.72 7.80 -15.47
CA SER A 251 -15.43 8.51 -15.54
C SER A 251 -14.71 8.52 -14.18
N LEU A 252 -13.42 8.13 -14.16
CA LEU A 252 -12.58 8.12 -12.94
C LEU A 252 -12.55 9.47 -12.22
N PHE A 253 -12.38 10.57 -12.97
CA PHE A 253 -12.32 11.93 -12.41
C PHE A 253 -13.66 12.38 -11.81
N GLN A 254 -14.78 11.87 -12.32
CA GLN A 254 -16.13 12.14 -11.79
C GLN A 254 -16.54 11.10 -10.71
N ALA A 255 -15.77 10.02 -10.58
CA ALA A 255 -15.95 8.95 -9.62
C ALA A 255 -15.10 9.11 -8.35
N PHE A 256 -14.27 10.17 -8.25
CA PHE A 256 -13.64 10.61 -7.01
C PHE A 256 -14.53 11.63 -6.28
N PRO A 257 -15.42 11.21 -5.37
CA PRO A 257 -16.22 12.10 -4.56
C PRO A 257 -15.31 12.64 -3.45
N VAL A 258 -14.49 13.63 -3.82
CA VAL A 258 -13.59 14.34 -2.90
C VAL A 258 -14.36 14.72 -1.63
N ARG A 259 -15.61 15.19 -1.75
CA ARG A 259 -16.47 15.53 -0.62
C ARG A 259 -16.74 14.38 0.38
N LYS A 260 -16.75 13.12 -0.07
CA LYS A 260 -16.99 11.94 0.79
C LYS A 260 -15.70 11.43 1.44
N ILE A 261 -14.56 11.60 0.77
CA ILE A 261 -13.25 11.09 1.21
C ILE A 261 -12.54 12.11 2.12
N LEU A 262 -12.65 13.39 1.76
CA LEU A 262 -11.92 14.49 2.39
C LEU A 262 -12.10 14.58 3.92
N PRO A 263 -13.30 14.40 4.51
CA PRO A 263 -13.46 14.49 5.97
C PRO A 263 -12.61 13.45 6.71
N ALA A 264 -12.58 12.20 6.24
CA ALA A 264 -11.78 11.14 6.86
C ALA A 264 -10.28 11.39 6.67
N THR A 265 -9.87 11.85 5.47
CA THR A 265 -8.48 12.22 5.19
C THR A 265 -8.01 13.39 6.07
N LEU A 266 -8.80 14.45 6.22
CA LEU A 266 -8.47 15.58 7.09
C LEU A 266 -8.42 15.18 8.56
N GLY A 267 -9.34 14.30 9.00
CA GLY A 267 -9.31 13.73 10.35
C GLY A 267 -8.02 12.97 10.64
N ALA A 268 -7.58 12.12 9.71
CA ALA A 268 -6.31 11.39 9.82
C ALA A 268 -5.10 12.35 9.89
N ILE A 269 -5.08 13.40 9.06
CA ILE A 269 -4.03 14.44 9.09
C ILE A 269 -4.01 15.16 10.43
N ALA A 270 -5.18 15.58 10.93
CA ALA A 270 -5.29 16.27 12.22
C ALA A 270 -4.77 15.39 13.37
N MET A 271 -5.14 14.10 13.38
CA MET A 271 -4.65 13.15 14.38
C MET A 271 -3.13 12.95 14.30
N ALA A 272 -2.56 12.88 13.09
CA ALA A 272 -1.12 12.81 12.90
C ALA A 272 -0.42 14.07 13.43
N CYS A 273 -0.96 15.26 13.18
CA CYS A 273 -0.44 16.52 13.74
C CYS A 273 -0.52 16.59 15.27
N VAL A 274 -1.58 16.02 15.87
CA VAL A 274 -1.67 15.93 17.35
C VAL A 274 -0.62 14.95 17.88
N ALA A 275 -0.49 13.77 17.27
CA ALA A 275 0.53 12.78 17.66
C ALA A 275 1.95 13.35 17.52
N TRP A 276 2.20 14.12 16.46
CA TRP A 276 3.41 14.91 16.24
C TRP A 276 3.74 15.80 17.43
N GLY A 277 2.80 16.68 17.80
CA GLY A 277 2.96 17.60 18.91
C GLY A 277 3.22 16.89 20.23
N VAL A 278 2.50 15.80 20.50
CA VAL A 278 2.71 15.00 21.72
C VAL A 278 4.12 14.40 21.78
N ILE A 279 4.60 13.80 20.68
CA ILE A 279 5.95 13.21 20.62
C ILE A 279 7.02 14.28 20.80
N VAL A 280 6.89 15.43 20.14
CA VAL A 280 7.87 16.53 20.24
C VAL A 280 7.89 17.15 21.63
N LEU A 281 6.74 17.26 22.30
CA LEU A 281 6.63 17.94 23.60
C LEU A 281 6.97 17.03 24.80
N ILE A 282 6.70 15.72 24.69
CA ILE A 282 6.78 14.78 25.83
C ILE A 282 7.83 13.68 25.60
N GLY A 283 8.20 13.43 24.35
CA GLY A 283 9.17 12.40 24.00
C GLY A 283 10.60 12.73 24.43
N PRO A 284 11.48 11.72 24.55
CA PRO A 284 12.92 11.95 24.66
C PRO A 284 13.40 12.79 23.47
N ALA A 285 14.43 13.61 23.68
CA ALA A 285 15.00 14.43 22.61
C ALA A 285 15.47 13.55 21.44
N THR A 286 14.74 13.63 20.32
CA THR A 286 15.03 13.00 19.04
C THR A 286 15.16 14.06 17.95
N SER A 287 15.69 13.70 16.78
CA SER A 287 15.67 14.62 15.65
C SER A 287 14.24 14.84 15.18
N LEU A 288 13.88 16.08 14.87
CA LEU A 288 12.56 16.43 14.35
C LEU A 288 12.20 15.63 13.10
N MET A 289 13.19 15.27 12.27
CA MET A 289 12.95 14.45 11.08
C MET A 289 12.64 12.99 11.43
N ALA A 290 13.34 12.39 12.40
CA ALA A 290 13.11 11.00 12.80
C ALA A 290 11.72 10.81 13.38
N ASP A 291 11.25 11.78 14.16
CA ASP A 291 9.87 11.76 14.60
C ASP A 291 8.93 11.85 13.39
N ALA A 292 9.23 12.65 12.35
CA ALA A 292 8.29 13.00 11.27
C ALA A 292 7.95 11.79 10.44
N VAL A 293 9.01 11.08 10.09
CA VAL A 293 8.93 9.75 9.50
C VAL A 293 8.18 8.79 10.42
N ARG A 294 8.48 8.79 11.73
CA ARG A 294 7.82 7.90 12.69
C ARG A 294 6.32 8.13 12.74
N VAL A 295 5.85 9.38 12.83
CA VAL A 295 4.43 9.70 12.83
C VAL A 295 3.79 9.34 11.49
N MET A 296 4.44 9.64 10.37
CA MET A 296 3.93 9.29 9.05
C MET A 296 3.69 7.78 8.92
N PHE A 297 4.70 6.94 9.20
CA PHE A 297 4.56 5.48 9.03
C PHE A 297 3.74 4.81 10.14
N TRP A 298 3.80 5.28 11.39
CA TRP A 298 2.97 4.71 12.46
C TRP A 298 1.50 5.11 12.36
N ALA A 299 1.20 6.31 11.86
CA ALA A 299 -0.17 6.67 11.51
C ALA A 299 -0.67 5.78 10.35
N LEU A 300 0.14 5.60 9.30
CA LEU A 300 -0.19 4.69 8.20
C LEU A 300 -0.41 3.26 8.71
N ALA A 301 0.49 2.72 9.53
CA ALA A 301 0.39 1.36 10.05
C ALA A 301 -0.85 1.13 10.90
N ALA A 302 -1.16 2.06 11.81
CA ALA A 302 -2.34 1.98 12.66
C ALA A 302 -3.67 2.04 11.87
N LEU A 303 -3.69 2.74 10.74
CA LEU A 303 -4.84 2.76 9.84
C LEU A 303 -4.85 1.56 8.87
N THR A 304 -3.68 1.02 8.51
CA THR A 304 -3.56 -0.10 7.57
C THR A 304 -4.24 -1.36 8.11
N LEU A 305 -4.13 -1.65 9.43
CA LEU A 305 -4.78 -2.83 10.02
C LEU A 305 -6.30 -2.86 9.77
N PRO A 306 -7.09 -1.91 10.28
CA PRO A 306 -8.53 -1.93 10.03
C PRO A 306 -8.87 -1.74 8.55
N HIS A 307 -8.14 -0.88 7.83
CA HIS A 307 -8.33 -0.70 6.39
C HIS A 307 -8.24 -2.02 5.61
N ALA A 308 -7.15 -2.77 5.80
CA ALA A 308 -6.90 -3.99 5.07
C ALA A 308 -7.94 -5.09 5.41
N ILE A 309 -8.42 -5.13 6.66
CA ILE A 309 -9.52 -6.00 7.09
C ILE A 309 -10.82 -5.63 6.35
N ILE A 310 -11.21 -4.35 6.36
CA ILE A 310 -12.50 -3.95 5.77
C ILE A 310 -12.49 -4.11 4.25
N VAL A 311 -11.37 -3.82 3.58
CA VAL A 311 -11.22 -4.01 2.14
C VAL A 311 -11.31 -5.49 1.81
N ARG A 312 -10.74 -6.36 2.65
CA ARG A 312 -10.87 -7.80 2.47
C ARG A 312 -12.30 -8.29 2.65
N LEU A 313 -13.00 -7.85 3.68
CA LEU A 313 -14.42 -8.20 3.90
C LEU A 313 -15.27 -7.76 2.72
N TRP A 314 -15.03 -6.55 2.23
CA TRP A 314 -15.71 -5.98 1.07
C TRP A 314 -15.46 -6.79 -0.21
N TRP A 315 -14.22 -7.22 -0.44
CA TRP A 315 -13.89 -8.09 -1.57
C TRP A 315 -14.56 -9.47 -1.47
N ASN A 316 -14.65 -10.03 -0.25
CA ASN A 316 -15.23 -11.35 -0.02
C ASN A 316 -16.76 -11.39 -0.18
N GLN A 317 -17.49 -10.37 0.33
CA GLN A 317 -18.96 -10.32 0.18
C GLN A 317 -19.38 -10.39 -1.31
N ARG A 318 -18.56 -9.82 -2.20
CA ARG A 318 -18.80 -9.80 -3.65
C ARG A 318 -18.46 -11.09 -4.39
N LEU A 319 -17.84 -12.07 -3.74
CA LEU A 319 -17.64 -13.40 -4.31
C LEU A 319 -18.88 -14.30 -4.12
N VAL A 320 -19.82 -13.87 -3.30
CA VAL A 320 -21.04 -14.62 -2.94
C VAL A 320 -22.28 -14.09 -3.67
N GLU A 321 -22.26 -12.82 -4.09
CA GLU A 321 -23.24 -12.18 -4.99
C GLU A 321 -22.88 -12.41 -6.47
#